data_AF-A0A257PP85-F1
#
_entry.id   AF-A0A257PP85-F1
#
_cell.length_a   1.000
_cell.length_b   1.000
_cell.length_c   1.000
_cell.angle_alpha   90.00
_cell.angle_beta   90.00
_cell.angle_gamma   90.00
#
_symmetry.space_group_name_H-M   'P 1'
#
loop_
_entity.id
_entity.type
_entity.pdbx_description
1 polymer ?
#
loop_
_entity_poly.entity_id
_entity_poly.type
_entity_poly.pdbx_seq_one_letter_code
_entity_poly.pdbx_strand_id
1 'polypeptide(L)'
;MPEKEKMSERDLQVRVIQYLREFYGWAPLAPGLGEHQSTPSRRADAWAKGYVSGVPDLLVLAPSREHCGLALEFKSPSYKARASPSQVAFLERLEHVSRFRTLVSSDYEEIIHALSEHLAPEEDDVPMPCFGEMLVDA
;
A
#
# COMPACT_ATOMS: atom_id res chain seq x y z
N MET A 1 -32.66 -14.03 7.49
CA MET A 1 -31.41 -13.27 7.69
C MET A 1 -30.74 -13.20 6.33
N PRO A 2 -30.60 -12.05 5.66
CA PRO A 2 -29.80 -12.02 4.45
C PRO A 2 -28.36 -12.37 4.83
N GLU A 3 -27.73 -13.28 4.08
CA GLU A 3 -26.30 -13.57 4.24
C GLU A 3 -25.53 -12.26 4.09
N LYS A 4 -24.78 -11.88 5.13
CA LYS A 4 -23.85 -10.76 5.08
C LYS A 4 -22.81 -11.11 4.01
N GLU A 5 -22.82 -10.40 2.90
CA GLU A 5 -21.92 -10.61 1.77
C GLU A 5 -20.47 -10.66 2.30
N LYS A 6 -19.79 -11.79 2.08
CA LYS A 6 -18.44 -12.00 2.59
C LYS A 6 -17.46 -11.15 1.80
N MET A 7 -17.01 -10.05 2.38
CA MET A 7 -15.94 -9.22 1.83
C MET A 7 -14.64 -10.03 1.77
N SER A 8 -14.06 -10.14 0.57
CA SER A 8 -12.76 -10.77 0.34
C SER A 8 -11.60 -9.79 0.55
N GLU A 9 -10.37 -10.30 0.59
CA GLU A 9 -9.14 -9.48 0.63
C GLU A 9 -9.04 -8.56 -0.62
N ARG A 10 -9.43 -9.08 -1.79
CA ARG A 10 -9.51 -8.33 -3.03
C ARG A 10 -10.52 -7.18 -2.94
N ASP A 11 -11.71 -7.45 -2.39
CA ASP A 11 -12.76 -6.43 -2.25
C ASP A 11 -12.32 -5.31 -1.29
N LEU A 12 -11.65 -5.68 -0.19
CA LEU A 12 -11.04 -4.74 0.74
C LEU A 12 -10.01 -3.86 0.02
N GLN A 13 -9.07 -4.47 -0.71
CA GLN A 13 -8.04 -3.73 -1.44
C GLN A 13 -8.65 -2.79 -2.49
N VAL A 14 -9.64 -3.25 -3.27
CA VAL A 14 -10.33 -2.42 -4.27
C VAL A 14 -10.98 -1.21 -3.62
N ARG A 15 -11.66 -1.39 -2.48
CA ARG A 15 -12.32 -0.30 -1.74
C ARG A 15 -11.30 0.71 -1.20
N VAL A 16 -10.16 0.24 -0.68
CA VAL A 16 -9.07 1.11 -0.22
C VAL A 16 -8.46 1.91 -1.37
N ILE A 17 -8.26 1.28 -2.53
CA ILE A 17 -7.77 1.98 -3.74
C ILE A 17 -8.76 3.02 -4.24
N GLN A 18 -10.07 2.74 -4.19
CA GLN A 18 -11.10 3.72 -4.55
C GLN A 18 -11.03 4.96 -3.63
N TYR A 19 -10.95 4.75 -2.31
CA TYR A 19 -10.77 5.83 -1.35
C TYR A 19 -9.51 6.66 -1.63
N LEU A 20 -8.36 6.00 -1.84
CA LEU A 20 -7.11 6.68 -2.19
C LEU A 20 -7.23 7.53 -3.45
N ARG A 21 -7.89 7.03 -4.50
CA ARG A 21 -8.10 7.79 -5.74
C ARG A 21 -9.02 8.99 -5.55
N GLU A 22 -10.01 8.88 -4.69
CA GLU A 22 -10.99 9.93 -4.41
C GLU A 22 -10.38 11.06 -3.57
N PHE A 23 -9.71 10.72 -2.47
CA PHE A 23 -9.24 11.70 -1.48
C PHE A 23 -7.76 12.06 -1.59
N TYR A 24 -6.94 11.14 -2.13
CA TYR A 24 -5.49 11.27 -2.19
C TYR A 24 -4.96 10.91 -3.59
N GLY A 25 -5.68 11.30 -4.65
CA GLY A 25 -5.33 10.95 -6.03
C GLY A 25 -3.96 11.45 -6.50
N TRP A 26 -3.33 12.33 -5.73
CA TRP A 26 -1.96 12.83 -5.93
C TRP A 26 -0.88 11.84 -5.43
N ALA A 27 -1.21 10.93 -4.52
CA ALA A 27 -0.24 10.06 -3.86
C ALA A 27 0.25 8.95 -4.82
N PRO A 28 1.58 8.78 -5.01
CA PRO A 28 2.11 7.70 -5.83
C PRO A 28 1.89 6.34 -5.16
N LEU A 29 1.31 5.40 -5.92
CA LEU A 29 0.97 4.05 -5.47
C LEU A 29 1.76 2.99 -6.25
N ALA A 30 2.26 1.97 -5.56
CA ALA A 30 2.88 0.79 -6.15
C ALA A 30 2.22 -0.50 -5.62
N PRO A 31 1.22 -1.05 -6.33
CA PRO A 31 0.56 -2.30 -5.93
C PRO A 31 1.45 -3.52 -6.18
N GLY A 32 1.37 -4.51 -5.29
CA GLY A 32 2.01 -5.82 -5.47
C GLY A 32 1.38 -6.61 -6.62
N LEU A 33 2.18 -7.48 -7.27
CA LEU A 33 1.71 -8.33 -8.37
C LEU A 33 1.29 -9.74 -7.93
N GLY A 34 1.16 -10.02 -6.63
CA GLY A 34 1.01 -11.38 -6.09
C GLY A 34 -0.07 -12.20 -6.81
N GLU A 35 -1.29 -11.67 -6.90
CA GLU A 35 -2.43 -12.34 -7.55
C GLU A 35 -2.28 -12.56 -9.07
N HIS A 36 -1.39 -11.81 -9.73
CA HIS A 36 -1.19 -11.87 -11.19
C HIS A 36 -0.14 -12.91 -11.62
N GLN A 37 0.65 -13.45 -10.68
CA GLN A 37 1.71 -14.43 -10.93
C GLN A 37 1.22 -15.89 -10.97
N SER A 38 0.11 -16.14 -11.67
CA SER A 38 -0.62 -17.41 -11.66
C SER A 38 0.08 -18.58 -12.37
N THR A 39 1.05 -18.31 -13.25
CA THR A 39 1.76 -19.36 -14.02
C THR A 39 3.25 -19.41 -13.69
N PRO A 40 3.90 -20.58 -13.85
CA PRO A 40 5.35 -20.68 -13.67
C PRO A 40 6.14 -19.70 -14.54
N SER A 41 5.73 -19.51 -15.80
CA SER A 41 6.37 -18.56 -16.72
C SER A 41 6.24 -17.11 -16.22
N ARG A 42 5.07 -16.70 -15.71
CA ARG A 42 4.88 -15.36 -15.12
C ARG A 42 5.71 -15.17 -13.85
N ARG A 43 5.85 -16.20 -13.01
CA ARG A 43 6.72 -16.16 -11.82
C ARG A 43 8.19 -16.03 -12.20
N ALA A 44 8.64 -16.78 -13.20
CA ALA A 44 10.02 -16.71 -13.67
C ALA A 44 10.35 -15.34 -14.28
N ASP A 45 9.44 -14.78 -15.09
CA ASP A 45 9.58 -13.44 -15.65
C ASP A 45 9.54 -12.35 -14.56
N ALA A 46 8.62 -12.47 -13.58
CA ALA A 46 8.56 -11.57 -12.44
C ALA A 46 9.87 -11.62 -11.62
N TRP A 47 10.38 -12.81 -11.32
CA TRP A 47 11.66 -12.96 -10.63
C TRP A 47 12.81 -12.30 -11.41
N ALA A 48 12.88 -12.50 -12.72
CA ALA A 48 13.88 -11.87 -13.59
C ALA A 48 13.78 -10.33 -13.59
N LYS A 49 12.59 -9.78 -13.29
CA LYS A 49 12.33 -8.34 -13.15
C LYS A 49 12.50 -7.82 -11.71
N GLY A 50 12.95 -8.65 -10.78
CA GLY A 50 13.23 -8.28 -9.40
C GLY A 50 12.03 -8.38 -8.45
N TYR A 51 10.91 -8.98 -8.87
CA TYR A 51 9.85 -9.31 -7.94
C TYR A 51 10.32 -10.40 -6.97
N VAL A 52 10.07 -10.20 -5.68
CA VAL A 52 10.41 -11.15 -4.63
C VAL A 52 9.18 -11.56 -3.83
N SER A 53 9.26 -12.68 -3.10
CA SER A 53 8.18 -13.12 -2.22
C SER A 53 8.00 -12.16 -1.04
N GLY A 54 6.76 -11.99 -0.62
CA GLY A 54 6.42 -11.21 0.58
C GLY A 54 6.35 -9.70 0.38
N VAL A 55 6.46 -9.21 -0.86
CA VAL A 55 6.15 -7.80 -1.16
C VAL A 55 4.71 -7.51 -0.69
N PRO A 56 4.48 -6.40 0.04
CA PRO A 56 3.15 -6.02 0.50
C PRO A 56 2.20 -5.75 -0.65
N ASP A 57 0.91 -5.87 -0.38
CA ASP A 57 -0.14 -5.68 -1.39
C ASP A 57 -0.17 -4.26 -1.96
N LEU A 58 0.18 -3.26 -1.15
CA LEU A 58 0.25 -1.88 -1.59
C LEU A 58 1.36 -1.11 -0.88
N LEU A 59 2.18 -0.41 -1.66
CA LEU A 59 3.05 0.65 -1.19
C LEU A 59 2.46 2.01 -1.57
N VAL A 60 2.32 2.90 -0.59
CA VAL A 60 2.06 4.32 -0.76
C VAL A 60 3.40 5.03 -0.64
N LEU A 61 3.89 5.59 -1.74
CA LEU A 61 5.22 6.18 -1.86
C LEU A 61 5.27 7.67 -1.50
N ALA A 62 4.16 8.21 -1.00
CA ALA A 62 4.13 9.54 -0.42
C ALA A 62 4.76 9.50 1.00
N PRO A 63 5.81 10.29 1.26
CA PRO A 63 6.39 10.37 2.60
C PRO A 63 5.45 11.14 3.53
N SER A 64 5.62 10.91 4.83
CA SER A 64 5.12 11.75 5.91
C SER A 64 6.30 12.30 6.72
N ARG A 65 6.04 13.11 7.75
CA ARG A 65 7.10 13.68 8.60
C ARG A 65 8.01 12.60 9.22
N GLU A 66 7.44 11.46 9.59
CA GLU A 66 8.15 10.41 10.31
C GLU A 66 8.64 9.28 9.42
N HIS A 67 7.94 9.03 8.30
CA HIS A 67 8.11 7.84 7.47
C HIS A 67 8.34 8.17 5.99
N CYS A 68 9.18 7.38 5.33
CA CYS A 68 9.46 7.55 3.88
C CYS A 68 8.33 7.03 2.98
N GLY A 69 7.33 6.37 3.55
CA GLY A 69 6.17 5.81 2.86
C GLY A 69 5.36 4.92 3.80
N LEU A 70 4.28 4.36 3.28
CA LEU A 70 3.41 3.43 4.00
C LEU A 70 3.25 2.13 3.20
N ALA A 71 3.42 1.00 3.88
CA ALA A 71 3.23 -0.33 3.34
C ALA A 71 1.99 -0.98 3.96
N LEU A 72 1.07 -1.42 3.11
CA LEU A 72 -0.18 -2.08 3.49
C LEU A 72 -0.18 -3.52 3.01
N GLU A 73 -0.42 -4.42 3.94
CA GLU A 73 -0.65 -5.85 3.71
C GLU A 73 -2.10 -6.16 4.13
N PHE A 74 -2.94 -6.47 3.16
CA PHE A 74 -4.35 -6.74 3.38
C PHE A 74 -4.53 -8.17 3.86
N LYS A 75 -5.51 -8.37 4.73
CA LYS A 75 -5.97 -9.69 5.12
C LYS A 75 -7.48 -9.75 4.92
N SER A 76 -7.97 -10.92 4.54
CA SER A 76 -9.42 -11.10 4.38
C SER A 76 -10.16 -10.81 5.71
N PRO A 77 -11.17 -9.92 5.72
CA PRO A 77 -12.05 -9.72 6.88
C PRO A 77 -12.85 -10.98 7.26
N SER A 78 -13.04 -11.87 6.28
CA SER A 78 -13.85 -13.07 6.43
C SER A 78 -13.17 -14.19 7.24
N TYR A 79 -11.85 -14.13 7.45
CA TYR A 79 -11.10 -15.10 8.25
C TYR A 79 -9.83 -14.49 8.85
N LYS A 80 -9.41 -14.96 10.04
CA LYS A 80 -8.21 -14.45 10.73
C LYS A 80 -6.91 -14.92 10.08
N ALA A 81 -6.64 -14.46 8.87
CA ALA A 81 -5.39 -14.69 8.17
C ALA A 81 -4.25 -13.94 8.88
N ARG A 82 -3.08 -14.57 8.97
CA ARG A 82 -1.83 -13.93 9.43
C ARG A 82 -0.91 -13.70 8.24
N ALA A 83 -0.06 -12.69 8.34
CA ALA A 83 1.05 -12.52 7.41
C ALA A 83 1.95 -13.76 7.43
N SER A 84 2.37 -14.20 6.25
CA SER A 84 3.35 -15.28 6.09
C SER A 84 4.73 -14.84 6.59
N PRO A 85 5.65 -15.77 6.91
CA PRO A 85 7.01 -15.40 7.32
C PRO A 85 7.74 -14.51 6.30
N SER A 86 7.48 -14.70 5.01
CA SER A 86 8.09 -13.86 3.96
C SER A 86 7.56 -12.44 3.95
N GLN A 87 6.26 -12.25 4.24
CA GLN A 87 5.62 -10.94 4.34
C GLN A 87 6.12 -10.22 5.59
N VAL A 88 6.15 -10.90 6.74
CA VAL A 88 6.71 -10.35 7.99
C VAL A 88 8.14 -9.86 7.77
N ALA A 89 9.01 -10.70 7.21
CA ALA A 89 10.41 -10.32 6.97
C ALA A 89 10.56 -9.15 5.99
N PHE A 90 9.64 -8.98 5.03
CA PHE A 90 9.66 -7.85 4.10
C PHE A 90 9.21 -6.56 4.79
N LEU A 91 8.13 -6.62 5.55
CA LEU A 91 7.62 -5.48 6.32
C LEU A 91 8.65 -4.99 7.35
N GLU A 92 9.29 -5.91 8.09
CA GLU A 92 10.38 -5.55 9.03
C GLU A 92 11.54 -4.83 8.34
N ARG A 93 11.90 -5.24 7.12
CA ARG A 93 12.93 -4.52 6.33
C ARG A 93 12.47 -3.13 5.92
N LEU A 94 11.23 -2.99 5.48
CA LEU A 94 10.66 -1.68 5.14
C LEU A 94 10.67 -0.75 6.35
N GLU A 95 10.24 -1.24 7.51
CA GLU A 95 10.19 -0.49 8.75
C GLU A 95 11.57 -0.09 9.25
N HIS A 96 12.47 -1.06 9.45
CA HIS A 96 13.73 -0.82 10.15
C HIS A 96 14.84 -0.28 9.24
N VAL A 97 14.79 -0.55 7.93
CA VAL A 97 15.85 -0.12 6.99
C VAL A 97 15.41 1.07 6.16
N SER A 98 14.15 1.09 5.72
CA SER A 98 13.64 2.13 4.80
C SER A 98 12.75 3.17 5.47
N ARG A 99 12.50 3.05 6.79
CA ARG A 99 11.64 3.92 7.58
C ARG A 99 10.22 4.05 7.01
N PHE A 100 9.68 2.96 6.49
CA PHE A 100 8.27 2.91 6.11
C PHE A 100 7.41 2.65 7.35
N ARG A 101 6.23 3.27 7.40
CA ARG A 101 5.16 2.78 8.26
C ARG A 101 4.65 1.46 7.67
N THR A 102 4.38 0.46 8.48
CA THR A 102 3.83 -0.81 8.03
C THR A 102 2.51 -1.10 8.71
N LEU A 103 1.56 -1.70 7.99
CA LEU A 103 0.27 -2.12 8.55
C LEU A 103 -0.19 -3.42 7.89
N VAL A 104 -0.43 -4.43 8.73
CA VAL A 104 -1.14 -5.66 8.33
C VAL A 104 -2.54 -5.59 8.90
N SER A 105 -3.57 -5.49 8.06
CA SER A 105 -4.94 -5.35 8.56
C SER A 105 -5.98 -5.99 7.64
N SER A 106 -7.06 -6.44 8.27
CA SER A 106 -8.30 -6.86 7.61
C SER A 106 -9.46 -5.89 7.85
N ASP A 107 -9.22 -4.79 8.55
CA ASP A 107 -10.22 -3.82 8.97
C ASP A 107 -10.13 -2.57 8.10
N TYR A 108 -11.21 -2.28 7.38
CA TYR A 108 -11.27 -1.13 6.49
C TYR A 108 -11.10 0.20 7.24
N GLU A 109 -11.73 0.35 8.41
CA GLU A 109 -11.68 1.61 9.17
C GLU A 109 -10.27 1.86 9.72
N GLU A 110 -9.60 0.82 10.22
CA GLU A 110 -8.20 0.90 10.65
C GLU A 110 -7.28 1.33 9.51
N ILE A 111 -7.44 0.74 8.32
CA ILE A 111 -6.65 1.07 7.15
C ILE A 111 -6.86 2.53 6.73
N ILE A 112 -8.11 2.98 6.68
CA ILE A 112 -8.45 4.35 6.28
C ILE A 112 -7.94 5.37 7.30
N HIS A 113 -8.01 5.05 8.60
CA HIS A 113 -7.44 5.89 9.65
C HIS A 113 -5.92 6.02 9.48
N ALA A 114 -5.21 4.90 9.30
CA ALA A 114 -3.76 4.91 9.09
C ALA A 114 -3.36 5.68 7.82
N LEU A 115 -4.12 5.53 6.73
CA LEU A 115 -3.92 6.30 5.50
C LEU A 115 -4.13 7.79 5.71
N SER A 116 -5.22 8.16 6.38
CA SER A 116 -5.55 9.57 6.62
C SER A 116 -4.53 10.23 7.50
N GLU A 117 -4.07 9.55 8.54
CA GLU A 117 -3.00 10.03 9.42
C GLU A 117 -1.67 10.17 8.66
N HIS A 118 -1.35 9.23 7.77
CA HIS A 118 -0.09 9.27 7.01
C HIS A 118 -0.09 10.32 5.88
N LEU A 119 -1.24 10.60 5.28
CA LEU A 119 -1.38 11.48 4.12
C LEU A 119 -2.05 12.83 4.43
N ALA A 120 -2.40 13.09 5.69
CA ALA A 120 -2.96 14.36 6.10
C ALA A 120 -1.98 15.49 5.76
N PRO A 121 -2.45 16.60 5.16
CA PRO A 121 -1.62 17.77 4.97
C PRO A 121 -1.20 18.31 6.33
N GLU A 122 0.07 18.64 6.49
CA GLU A 122 0.55 19.34 7.68
C GLU A 122 -0.02 20.77 7.69
N GLU A 123 -0.26 21.35 8.87
CA GLU A 123 -0.78 22.75 8.97
C GLU A 123 0.16 23.79 8.33
N ASP A 124 1.43 23.43 8.12
CA ASP A 124 2.47 24.26 7.49
C ASP A 124 2.83 23.85 6.04
N ASP A 125 2.13 22.86 5.44
CA ASP A 125 2.39 22.44 4.06
C ASP A 125 1.86 23.49 3.08
N VAL A 126 2.72 24.45 2.76
CA VAL A 126 2.61 25.22 1.51
C VAL A 126 2.59 24.19 0.38
N PRO A 127 1.58 24.20 -0.52
CA PRO A 127 1.49 23.21 -1.57
C PRO A 127 2.81 23.16 -2.33
N MET A 128 3.48 21.99 -2.30
CA MET A 128 4.66 21.76 -3.12
C MET A 128 4.29 22.11 -4.56
N PRO A 129 4.93 23.11 -5.17
CA PRO A 129 4.62 23.49 -6.53
C PRO A 129 4.80 22.24 -7.40
N CYS A 130 3.78 21.98 -8.21
CA CYS A 130 3.81 20.93 -9.21
C CYS A 130 5.16 21.00 -9.94
N PHE A 131 5.85 19.87 -10.09
CA PHE A 131 7.17 19.75 -10.74
C PHE A 131 7.28 20.38 -12.15
N GLY A 132 6.17 20.86 -12.74
CA GLY A 132 6.11 21.57 -14.02
C GLY A 132 6.53 23.04 -13.99
N GLU A 133 6.69 23.68 -12.83
CA GLU A 133 7.08 25.11 -12.78
C GLU A 133 8.59 25.35 -12.57
N MET A 134 9.40 24.31 -12.40
CA MET A 134 10.84 24.42 -12.14
C MET A 134 11.75 24.19 -13.37
N LEU A 135 11.20 24.07 -14.58
CA LEU A 135 11.96 23.79 -15.82
C LEU A 135 11.78 24.85 -16.91
N VAL A 136 11.61 26.10 -16.53
CA VAL A 136 11.60 27.23 -17.47
C VAL A 136 12.55 28.36 -17.06
N ASP A 137 13.72 28.06 -16.50
CA ASP A 137 14.78 29.07 -16.29
C ASP A 137 16.16 28.41 -16.12
N ALA A 138 16.61 27.64 -17.13
CA ALA A 138 17.98 27.15 -17.25
C ALA A 138 18.52 27.35 -18.66
#